data_AF-A0A0B7AYJ6-F1
#
_entry.id   AF-A0A0B7AYJ6-F1
#
_cell.length_a   1.000
_cell.length_b   1.000
_cell.length_c   1.000
_cell.angle_alpha   90.00
_cell.angle_beta   90.00
_cell.angle_gamma   90.00
#
_symmetry.space_group_name_H-M   'P 1'
#
loop_
_entity.id
_entity.type
_entity.pdbx_description
1 polymer ?
#
loop_
_entity_poly.entity_id
_entity_poly.type
_entity_poly.pdbx_seq_one_letter_code
_entity_poly.pdbx_strand_id
1 'polypeptide(L)' 'MSDDVTDSYRSSLDDLKMNSKPQISMLTMLAEDHEQFASDIVRVIEEQIKKILFFNVFRAESHPQMVDVKHM' A
#
# COMPACT_ATOMS: atom_id res chain seq x y z
N MET A 1 -21.78 -6.57 -6.61
CA MET A 1 -21.31 -5.57 -7.59
C MET A 1 -20.27 -4.63 -6.99
N SER A 2 -20.48 -4.08 -5.78
CA SER A 2 -19.47 -3.26 -5.07
C SER A 2 -18.19 -4.03 -4.68
N ASP A 3 -18.34 -5.30 -4.28
CA ASP A 3 -17.22 -6.10 -3.78
C ASP A 3 -16.19 -6.41 -4.87
N ASP A 4 -16.65 -6.69 -6.10
CA ASP A 4 -15.79 -7.03 -7.25
C ASP A 4 -14.81 -5.91 -7.62
N VAL A 5 -15.28 -4.66 -7.59
CA VAL A 5 -14.47 -3.47 -7.87
C VAL A 5 -13.45 -3.25 -6.77
N THR A 6 -13.89 -3.36 -5.52
CA THR A 6 -13.05 -3.18 -4.34
C THR A 6 -11.93 -4.23 -4.29
N ASP A 7 -12.26 -5.49 -4.60
CA ASP A 7 -11.31 -6.60 -4.64
C ASP A 7 -10.30 -6.46 -5.79
N SER A 8 -10.75 -6.05 -6.98
CA SER A 8 -9.87 -5.77 -8.13
C SER A 8 -8.89 -4.63 -7.83
N TYR A 9 -9.39 -3.54 -7.21
CA TYR A 9 -8.56 -2.41 -6.82
C TYR A 9 -7.53 -2.81 -5.76
N ARG A 10 -7.95 -3.59 -4.76
CA ARG A 10 -7.09 -4.13 -3.70
C ARG A 10 -6.00 -5.03 -4.26
N SER A 11 -6.34 -5.93 -5.19
CA SER A 11 -5.36 -6.80 -5.86
C SER A 11 -4.31 -5.98 -6.61
N SER A 12 -4.75 -4.99 -7.38
CA SER A 12 -3.84 -4.10 -8.13
C SER A 12 -2.93 -3.27 -7.21
N LEU A 13 -3.44 -2.82 -6.06
CA LEU A 13 -2.65 -2.13 -5.03
C LEU A 13 -1.66 -3.05 -4.32
N ASP A 14 -2.00 -4.31 -4.10
CA ASP A 14 -1.08 -5.28 -3.53
C ASP A 14 0.09 -5.56 -4.48
N ASP A 15 -0.10 -5.46 -5.80
CA ASP A 15 0.99 -5.57 -6.79
C ASP A 15 1.89 -4.31 -6.87
N LEU A 16 1.43 -3.17 -6.34
CA LEU A 16 2.20 -1.93 -6.29
C LEU A 16 3.26 -1.98 -5.18
N LYS A 17 4.34 -2.75 -5.40
CA LYS A 17 5.47 -2.88 -4.46
C LYS A 17 6.51 -1.77 -4.58
N MET A 18 6.58 -1.14 -5.75
CA MET A 18 7.54 -0.10 -6.10
C MET A 18 6.80 1.04 -6.79
N ASN A 19 7.44 2.20 -6.90
CA ASN A 19 6.89 3.34 -7.64
C ASN A 19 6.82 3.02 -9.14
N SER A 20 5.72 2.39 -9.55
CA SER A 20 5.47 1.91 -10.91
C SER A 20 4.42 2.78 -11.58
N LYS A 21 4.87 3.63 -12.51
CA LYS A 21 3.99 4.52 -13.27
C LYS A 21 2.84 3.76 -13.97
N PRO A 22 3.07 2.60 -14.64
CA PRO A 22 1.98 1.86 -15.27
C PRO A 22 0.91 1.38 -14.28
N GLN A 23 1.33 0.89 -13.10
CA GLN A 23 0.40 0.42 -12.08
C GLN A 23 -0.38 1.57 -11.46
N ILE A 24 0.28 2.71 -11.19
CA ILE A 24 -0.39 3.92 -10.71
C ILE A 24 -1.43 4.39 -11.72
N SER A 25 -1.07 4.46 -13.01
CA SER A 25 -2.02 4.85 -14.06
C SER A 25 -3.20 3.89 -14.17
N MET A 26 -2.97 2.58 -14.03
CA MET A 26 -4.06 1.59 -13.99
C MET A 26 -4.99 1.83 -12.79
N LEU A 27 -4.43 2.06 -11.60
CA LEU A 27 -5.21 2.39 -10.40
C LEU A 27 -5.98 3.71 -10.55
N THR A 28 -5.43 4.70 -11.25
CA THR A 28 -6.15 5.94 -11.58
C THR A 28 -7.34 5.66 -12.51
N MET A 29 -7.12 4.93 -13.62
CA MET A 29 -8.19 4.59 -14.55
C MET A 29 -9.30 3.78 -13.86
N LEU A 30 -8.94 2.79 -13.04
CA LEU A 30 -9.93 2.01 -12.28
C LEU A 30 -10.76 2.88 -11.33
N ALA A 31 -10.16 3.90 -10.71
CA ALA A 31 -10.88 4.81 -9.84
C ALA A 31 -11.82 5.75 -10.62
N GLU A 32 -11.38 6.25 -11.78
CA GLU A 32 -12.18 7.09 -12.66
C GLU A 32 -13.40 6.33 -13.21
N ASP A 33 -13.21 5.09 -13.67
CA ASP A 33 -14.28 4.25 -14.21
C ASP A 33 -15.34 3.84 -13.15
N HIS A 34 -14.98 3.92 -11.87
CA HIS A 34 -15.77 3.41 -10.76
C HIS A 34 -16.03 4.48 -9.68
N GLU A 35 -16.26 5.72 -10.09
CA GLU A 35 -16.48 6.87 -9.19
C GLU A 35 -17.57 6.62 -8.13
N GLN A 36 -18.62 5.87 -8.48
CA GLN A 36 -19.68 5.47 -7.55
C GLN A 36 -19.20 4.67 -6.32
N PHE A 37 -17.99 4.10 -6.39
CA PHE A 37 -17.33 3.35 -5.32
C PHE A 37 -16.16 4.13 -4.69
N ALA A 38 -16.07 5.45 -4.91
CA ALA A 38 -14.96 6.27 -4.41
C ALA A 38 -14.70 6.10 -2.91
N SER A 39 -15.75 5.99 -2.09
CA SER A 39 -15.61 5.79 -0.63
C SER A 39 -14.91 4.46 -0.30
N ASP A 40 -15.25 3.39 -1.02
CA ASP A 40 -14.62 2.07 -0.82
C ASP A 40 -13.18 2.06 -1.33
N ILE A 41 -12.92 2.69 -2.48
CA ILE A 41 -11.57 2.82 -3.05
C ILE A 41 -10.64 3.58 -2.08
N VAL A 42 -11.10 4.71 -1.53
CA VAL A 42 -10.35 5.47 -0.52
C VAL A 42 -10.05 4.59 0.70
N ARG A 43 -11.05 3.85 1.20
CA ARG A 43 -10.86 2.93 2.33
C ARG A 43 -9.77 1.89 2.03
N VAL A 44 -9.76 1.28 0.84
CA VAL A 44 -8.73 0.30 0.46
C VAL A 44 -7.33 0.93 0.42
N ILE A 45 -7.20 2.14 -0.12
CA ILE A 45 -5.91 2.87 -0.15
C ILE A 45 -5.42 3.14 1.28
N GLU A 46 -6.30 3.62 2.16
CA GLU A 46 -5.95 3.87 3.56
C GLU A 46 -5.51 2.59 4.29
N GLU A 47 -6.23 1.48 4.10
CA GLU A 47 -5.88 0.17 4.67
C GLU A 47 -4.49 -0.28 4.21
N GLN A 48 -4.17 -0.11 2.93
CA GLN A 48 -2.87 -0.49 2.39
C GLN A 48 -1.74 0.37 2.97
N ILE A 49 -1.94 1.68 3.10
CA ILE A 49 -0.97 2.58 3.75
C ILE A 49 -0.76 2.18 5.21
N LYS A 50 -1.84 1.94 5.97
CA LYS A 50 -1.77 1.50 7.37
C LYS A 50 -1.00 0.18 7.51
N LYS A 51 -1.27 -0.81 6.65
CA LYS A 51 -0.57 -2.10 6.61
C LYS A 51 0.94 -1.93 6.41
N ILE A 52 1.35 -1.12 5.44
CA ILE A 52 2.76 -0.89 5.12
C ILE A 52 3.45 -0.10 6.25
N LEU A 53 2.82 0.95 6.77
CA LEU A 53 3.35 1.73 7.88
C LEU A 53 3.51 0.87 9.13
N PHE A 54 2.49 0.09 9.48
CA PHE A 54 2.55 -0.86 10.59
C PHE A 54 3.72 -1.84 10.40
N PHE A 55 3.81 -2.50 9.25
CA PHE A 55 4.92 -3.42 8.97
C PHE A 55 6.30 -2.72 9.10
N ASN A 56 6.45 -1.50 8.58
CA ASN A 56 7.71 -0.77 8.63
C ASN A 56 8.08 -0.32 10.04
N VAL A 57 7.12 0.12 10.85
CA VAL A 57 7.33 0.49 12.26
C VAL A 57 7.78 -0.74 13.06
N PHE A 58 7.07 -1.86 12.94
CA PHE A 58 7.43 -3.10 13.65
C PHE A 58 8.78 -3.68 13.18
N ARG A 59 9.11 -3.55 11.88
CA ARG A 59 10.42 -3.95 11.35
C ARG A 59 11.55 -3.09 11.92
N ALA A 60 11.34 -1.78 12.10
CA ALA A 60 12.35 -0.88 12.64
C ALA A 60 12.67 -1.18 14.12
N GLU A 61 11.67 -1.62 14.90
CA GLU A 61 11.85 -1.95 16.32
C GLU A 61 12.51 -3.32 16.55
N SER A 62 12.46 -4.23 15.58
CA SER A 62 12.99 -5.60 15.69
C SER A 62 14.49 -5.73 15.38
N HIS A 63 15.17 -4.65 14.98
CA HIS A 63 16.61 -4.66 14.69
C HIS A 63 17.34 -3.52 15.44
N PRO A 64 17.79 -3.75 16.69
CA PRO A 64 18.74 -2.85 17.32
C PRO A 64 20.05 -2.89 16.52
N GLN A 65 20.42 -1.76 15.92
CA GLN A 65 21.74 -1.56 15.31
C GLN A 65 22.79 -1.83 16.40
N MET A 66 23.57 -2.90 16.27
CA MET A 66 24.74 -3.13 17.12
C MET A 66 25.70 -1.96 16.89
N VAL A 67 25.85 -1.10 17.90
CA VAL A 67 26.90 -0.09 17.94
C VAL A 67 28.24 -0.80 17.83
N ASP A 68 28.96 -0.55 16.73
CA ASP A 68 30.32 -1.01 16.56
C ASP A 68 31.20 -0.23 17.56
N VAL A 69 31.39 -0.82 18.74
CA VAL A 69 32.41 -0.40 19.70
C VAL A 69 33.72 -1.05 19.26
N LYS A 70 34.36 -0.49 18.23
CA LYS A 70 35.81 -0.63 18.02
C LYS A 70 36.45 0.74 17.81
N HIS A 71 36.64 1.41 18.94
CA HIS A 71 37.78 2.28 19.13
C HIS A 71 38.46 1.90 20.45
N MET A 72 39.41 0.97 20.37
CA MET A 72 40.61 0.89 21.22
C MET A 72 41.56 -0.17 20.66
#